data_AF-A0A4Y2NKW1-F1
#
_entry.id   AF-A0A4Y2NKW1-F1
#
_cell.length_a   1.000
_cell.length_b   1.000
_cell.length_c   1.000
_cell.angle_alpha   90.00
_cell.angle_beta   90.00
_cell.angle_gamma   90.00
#
_symmetry.space_group_name_H-M   'P 1'
#
loop_
_entity.id
_entity.type
_entity.pdbx_description
1 polymer ?
#
loop_
_entity_poly.entity_id
_entity_poly.type
_entity_poly.pdbx_seq_one_letter_code
_entity_poly.pdbx_strand_id
1 'polypeptide(L)'
;MQEIGKLKDYEISVVPTTMEKYVIFSLSKRYHKFKVSLNFVDSFQFLSTSLEKLVQNLTPDKFNILKENFPHHNISLLLRKGVYPYEYMDSHQKFDEERLPSIDSFESTLTGSGISDEDYCHAQTVWNYFNLKNMGEYHDPYVKCDVLQLADVFENFRKLCQHYYGLDCVHLFTAPGLAWQSSFKMTD
;
A
#
# COMPACT_ATOMS: atom_id res chain seq x y z
N MET A 1 -7.87 13.55 -7.55
CA MET A 1 -8.68 14.57 -6.86
C MET A 1 -9.61 15.37 -7.79
N GLN A 2 -9.25 15.69 -9.03
CA GLN A 2 -10.10 16.48 -9.94
C GLN A 2 -11.52 15.90 -10.15
N GLU A 3 -11.65 14.57 -10.17
CA GLU A 3 -12.94 13.88 -10.32
C GLU A 3 -13.79 13.89 -9.04
N ILE A 4 -13.19 14.08 -7.86
CA ILE A 4 -13.91 14.09 -6.57
C ILE A 4 -14.85 15.31 -6.50
N GLY A 5 -14.48 16.43 -7.13
CA GLY A 5 -15.33 17.62 -7.22
C GLY A 5 -16.63 17.41 -8.02
N LYS A 6 -16.76 16.29 -8.74
CA LYS A 6 -18.01 15.93 -9.44
C LYS A 6 -19.06 15.32 -8.50
N LEU A 7 -18.66 14.94 -7.27
CA LEU A 7 -19.54 14.34 -6.25
C LEU A 7 -20.32 15.43 -5.48
N LYS A 8 -21.28 16.08 -6.14
CA LYS A 8 -22.03 17.24 -5.61
C LYS A 8 -22.80 16.99 -4.30
N ASP A 9 -23.20 15.74 -4.04
CA ASP A 9 -23.97 15.36 -2.85
C ASP A 9 -23.09 14.99 -1.63
N TYR A 10 -21.76 15.05 -1.77
CA TYR A 10 -20.83 14.65 -0.74
C TYR A 10 -20.17 15.87 -0.09
N GLU A 11 -20.19 15.88 1.23
CA GLU A 11 -19.39 16.78 2.04
C GLU A 11 -17.94 16.26 2.05
N ILE A 12 -17.02 17.11 1.60
CA ILE A 12 -15.59 16.80 1.56
C ILE A 12 -14.94 17.48 2.76
N SER A 13 -14.28 16.71 3.62
CA SER A 13 -13.44 17.25 4.70
C SER A 13 -12.01 16.74 4.56
N VAL A 14 -11.02 17.62 4.74
CA VAL A 14 -9.60 17.28 4.63
C VAL A 14 -8.88 17.84 5.86
N VAL A 15 -7.98 17.05 6.43
CA VAL A 15 -7.02 17.52 7.44
C VAL A 15 -5.64 17.59 6.77
N PRO A 16 -5.24 18.76 6.25
CA PRO A 16 -3.98 18.91 5.54
C PRO A 16 -2.80 19.00 6.53
N THR A 17 -1.65 18.47 6.13
CA THR A 17 -0.35 18.73 6.76
C THR A 17 0.43 19.77 5.95
N THR A 18 0.44 19.60 4.63
CA THR A 18 0.99 20.55 3.66
C THR A 18 0.02 20.68 2.48
N MET A 19 0.36 21.49 1.47
CA MET A 19 -0.44 21.59 0.23
C MET A 19 -0.53 20.27 -0.55
N GLU A 20 0.45 19.37 -0.36
CA GLU A 20 0.56 18.09 -1.07
C GLU A 20 0.26 16.89 -0.17
N LYS A 21 0.34 17.06 1.16
CA LYS A 21 0.19 15.98 2.14
C LYS A 21 -1.03 16.22 3.02
N TYR A 22 -1.85 15.18 3.17
CA TYR A 22 -3.02 15.17 4.03
C TYR A 22 -2.95 13.97 4.98
N VAL A 23 -3.40 14.16 6.22
CA VAL A 23 -3.53 13.07 7.20
C VAL A 23 -4.72 12.19 6.86
N ILE A 24 -5.83 12.84 6.51
CA ILE A 24 -7.08 12.19 6.14
C ILE A 24 -7.84 13.07 5.15
N PHE A 25 -8.50 12.42 4.20
CA PHE A 25 -9.62 13.01 3.47
C PHE A 25 -10.86 12.15 3.62
N SER A 26 -12.00 12.80 3.82
CA SER A 26 -13.27 12.12 4.05
C SER A 26 -14.32 12.60 3.06
N LEU A 27 -15.07 11.64 2.52
CA LEU A 27 -16.25 11.88 1.69
C LEU A 27 -17.46 11.43 2.48
N SER A 28 -18.28 12.39 2.87
CA SER A 28 -19.42 12.18 3.74
C SER A 28 -20.74 12.44 3.04
N LYS A 29 -21.73 11.57 3.21
CA LYS A 29 -23.11 11.81 2.75
C LYS A 29 -24.09 11.58 3.88
N ARG A 30 -25.03 12.51 4.04
CA ARG A 30 -26.09 12.42 5.04
C ARG A 30 -27.30 11.71 4.44
N TYR A 31 -27.75 10.66 5.09
CA TYR A 31 -28.95 9.90 4.76
C TYR A 31 -29.94 10.04 5.91
N HIS A 32 -31.00 10.85 5.76
CA HIS A 32 -32.06 11.07 6.76
C HIS A 32 -31.60 11.04 8.24
N LYS A 33 -31.52 9.85 8.85
CA LYS A 33 -31.17 9.61 10.27
C LYS A 33 -29.68 9.37 10.56
N PHE A 34 -28.83 9.11 9.56
CA PHE A 34 -27.41 8.79 9.76
C PHE A 34 -26.50 9.46 8.72
N LYS A 35 -25.23 9.64 9.08
CA LYS A 35 -24.17 10.16 8.20
C LYS A 35 -23.22 9.00 7.90
N VAL A 36 -22.98 8.73 6.63
CA VAL A 36 -21.96 7.76 6.18
C VAL A 36 -20.75 8.54 5.73
N SER A 37 -19.57 8.18 6.24
CA SER A 37 -18.30 8.78 5.82
C SER A 37 -17.37 7.70 5.30
N LEU A 38 -16.84 7.91 4.10
CA LEU A 38 -15.70 7.17 3.57
C LEU A 38 -14.44 7.95 3.93
N ASN A 39 -13.60 7.37 4.77
CA ASN A 39 -12.37 7.98 5.26
C ASN A 39 -11.18 7.34 4.57
N PHE A 40 -10.35 8.15 3.94
CA PHE A 40 -9.11 7.72 3.32
C PHE A 40 -7.96 8.18 4.20
N VAL A 41 -7.25 7.19 4.71
CA VAL A 41 -6.25 7.35 5.75
C VAL A 41 -4.90 6.96 5.19
N ASP A 42 -3.89 7.77 5.46
CA ASP A 42 -2.51 7.46 5.08
C ASP A 42 -1.90 6.48 6.09
N SER A 43 -1.63 5.25 5.65
CA SER A 43 -1.01 4.21 6.49
C SER A 43 0.38 4.63 7.02
N PHE A 44 1.08 5.51 6.32
CA PHE A 44 2.39 6.01 6.75
C PHE A 44 2.30 6.88 8.01
N GLN A 45 1.12 7.42 8.33
CA GLN A 45 0.87 8.14 9.59
C GLN A 45 0.87 7.22 10.82
N PHE A 46 0.75 5.90 10.60
CA PHE A 46 0.86 4.89 11.65
C PHE A 46 2.19 4.15 11.59
N LEU A 47 2.63 3.80 10.37
CA LEU A 47 3.79 2.95 10.11
C LEU A 47 4.77 3.71 9.20
N SER A 48 5.57 4.59 9.81
CA SER A 48 6.46 5.53 9.10
C SER A 48 7.75 4.88 8.58
N THR A 49 7.63 3.76 7.86
CA THR A 49 8.76 3.04 7.25
C THR A 49 8.33 2.43 5.91
N SER A 50 9.30 1.94 5.12
CA SER A 50 9.00 1.33 3.82
C SER A 50 8.19 0.04 3.98
N LEU A 51 7.32 -0.25 3.01
CA LEU A 51 6.55 -1.49 2.96
C LEU A 51 7.46 -2.73 3.03
N GLU A 52 8.58 -2.70 2.32
CA GLU A 52 9.62 -3.73 2.38
C GLU A 52 10.05 -4.07 3.82
N LYS A 53 10.36 -3.06 4.64
CA LYS A 53 10.76 -3.27 6.03
C LYS A 53 9.58 -3.80 6.86
N LEU A 54 8.36 -3.34 6.59
CA LEU A 54 7.17 -3.82 7.29
C LEU A 54 6.90 -5.29 7.00
N VAL A 55 7.05 -5.70 5.73
CA VAL A 55 6.86 -7.08 5.28
C VAL A 55 7.92 -8.00 5.89
N GLN A 56 9.19 -7.57 5.90
CA GLN A 56 10.30 -8.32 6.52
C GLN A 56 10.13 -8.52 8.04
N ASN A 57 9.44 -7.59 8.72
CA ASN A 57 9.17 -7.69 10.15
C ASN A 57 8.05 -8.68 10.52
N LEU A 58 7.29 -9.16 9.54
CA LEU A 58 6.21 -10.11 9.77
C LEU A 58 6.64 -11.53 9.38
N THR A 59 6.18 -12.49 10.18
CA THR A 59 6.38 -13.90 9.85
C THR A 59 5.45 -14.32 8.71
N PRO A 60 5.87 -15.24 7.82
CA PRO A 60 5.08 -15.66 6.67
C PRO A 60 3.66 -16.18 6.99
N ASP A 61 3.39 -16.64 8.22
CA ASP A 61 2.05 -17.05 8.68
C ASP A 61 1.06 -15.88 8.77
N LYS A 62 1.54 -14.64 8.87
CA LYS A 62 0.72 -13.43 9.05
C LYS A 62 0.14 -12.84 7.75
N PHE A 63 0.53 -13.39 6.61
CA PHE A 63 0.10 -12.93 5.28
C PHE A 63 -1.09 -13.74 4.76
N ASN A 64 -2.25 -13.62 5.42
CA ASN A 64 -3.43 -14.41 5.08
C ASN A 64 -4.13 -13.85 3.85
N ILE A 65 -4.26 -12.52 3.76
CA ILE A 65 -4.94 -11.85 2.64
C ILE A 65 -4.17 -12.10 1.35
N LEU A 66 -2.83 -12.02 1.39
CA LEU A 66 -1.97 -12.35 0.27
C LEU A 66 -2.15 -13.81 -0.19
N LYS A 67 -2.16 -14.77 0.75
CA LYS A 67 -2.35 -16.20 0.45
C LYS A 67 -3.68 -16.52 -0.19
N GLU A 68 -4.76 -15.89 0.29
CA GLU A 68 -6.11 -16.07 -0.27
C GLU A 68 -6.21 -15.55 -1.71
N ASN A 69 -5.45 -14.51 -2.05
CA ASN A 69 -5.47 -13.87 -3.36
C ASN A 69 -4.49 -14.47 -4.38
N PHE A 70 -3.53 -15.27 -3.91
CA PHE A 70 -2.57 -16.03 -4.72
C PHE A 70 -2.58 -17.52 -4.31
N PRO A 71 -3.73 -18.20 -4.44
CA PRO A 71 -3.80 -19.62 -4.11
C PRO A 71 -2.86 -20.39 -5.04
N HIS A 72 -2.17 -21.40 -4.50
CA HIS A 72 -1.22 -22.27 -5.23
C HIS A 72 0.06 -21.61 -5.74
N HIS A 73 0.32 -20.33 -5.43
CA HIS A 73 1.55 -19.66 -5.82
C HIS A 73 2.60 -19.72 -4.70
N ASN A 74 3.86 -19.57 -5.09
CA ASN A 74 4.95 -19.48 -4.13
C ASN A 74 4.93 -18.12 -3.41
N ILE A 75 4.36 -18.09 -2.21
CA ILE A 75 4.28 -16.88 -1.39
C ILE A 75 5.66 -16.33 -1.03
N SER A 76 6.70 -17.16 -0.91
CA SER A 76 8.05 -16.65 -0.58
C SER A 76 8.59 -15.74 -1.67
N LEU A 77 8.20 -15.98 -2.94
CA LEU A 77 8.50 -15.10 -4.06
C LEU A 77 7.82 -13.74 -3.89
N LEU A 78 6.60 -13.73 -3.37
CA LEU A 78 5.75 -12.55 -3.20
C LEU A 78 6.00 -11.78 -1.91
N LEU A 79 6.78 -12.31 -0.96
CA LEU A 79 7.14 -11.59 0.28
C LEU A 79 8.40 -10.74 0.11
N ARG A 80 9.18 -10.98 -0.95
CA ARG A 80 10.26 -10.09 -1.34
C ARG A 80 9.64 -8.87 -2.02
N LYS A 81 10.23 -7.71 -1.79
CA LYS A 81 9.84 -6.47 -2.47
C LYS A 81 10.00 -6.65 -3.98
N GLY A 82 8.93 -6.39 -4.73
CA GLY A 82 9.01 -6.31 -6.18
C GLY A 82 9.79 -5.07 -6.62
N VAL A 83 10.38 -5.12 -7.81
CA VAL A 83 10.93 -3.92 -8.48
C VAL A 83 10.09 -3.55 -9.68
N TYR A 84 9.97 -2.25 -9.93
CA TYR A 84 9.14 -1.74 -11.00
C TYR A 84 9.80 -0.54 -11.66
N PRO A 85 9.86 -0.48 -13.00
CA PRO A 85 10.56 0.59 -13.71
C PRO A 85 9.62 1.79 -13.88
N TYR A 86 9.46 2.60 -12.83
CA TYR A 86 8.49 3.69 -12.77
C TYR A 86 8.70 4.73 -13.87
N GLU A 87 9.94 5.15 -14.06
CA GLU A 87 10.37 6.13 -15.05
C GLU A 87 10.18 5.61 -16.48
N TYR A 88 10.32 4.30 -16.67
CA TYR A 88 10.11 3.66 -17.97
C TYR A 88 8.63 3.60 -18.37
N MET A 89 7.73 3.44 -17.39
CA MET A 89 6.29 3.28 -17.60
C MET A 89 5.59 4.65 -17.78
N ASP A 90 6.09 5.43 -18.75
CA ASP A 90 5.70 6.81 -19.02
C ASP A 90 4.47 6.97 -19.93
N SER A 91 4.02 5.88 -20.55
CA SER A 91 2.96 5.88 -21.54
C SER A 91 2.20 4.56 -21.56
N HIS A 92 0.93 4.62 -21.97
CA HIS A 92 0.07 3.43 -21.99
C HIS A 92 0.57 2.34 -22.96
N GLN A 93 1.26 2.74 -24.03
CA GLN A 93 1.84 1.81 -25.01
C GLN A 93 2.90 0.89 -24.40
N LYS A 94 3.53 1.31 -23.28
CA LYS A 94 4.52 0.48 -22.57
C LYS A 94 3.94 -0.80 -22.02
N PHE A 95 2.65 -0.83 -21.69
CA PHE A 95 1.99 -2.04 -21.19
C PHE A 95 1.95 -3.16 -22.24
N ASP A 96 1.94 -2.82 -23.53
CA ASP A 96 1.91 -3.81 -24.62
C ASP A 96 3.30 -4.38 -24.95
N GLU A 97 4.37 -3.87 -24.34
CA GLU A 97 5.71 -4.36 -24.63
C GLU A 97 5.95 -5.77 -24.10
N GLU A 98 6.35 -6.68 -24.99
CA GLU A 98 6.40 -8.12 -24.72
C GLU A 98 7.66 -8.60 -23.98
N ARG A 99 8.42 -7.68 -23.40
CA ARG A 99 9.69 -7.99 -22.73
C ARG A 99 9.85 -7.16 -21.48
N LEU A 100 10.52 -7.74 -20.47
CA LEU A 100 11.02 -6.98 -19.36
C LEU A 100 12.09 -5.99 -19.87
N PRO A 101 12.02 -4.69 -19.51
CA PRO A 101 13.03 -3.69 -19.85
C PRO A 101 14.41 -4.07 -19.31
N SER A 102 15.46 -3.48 -19.87
CA SER A 102 16.82 -3.66 -19.34
C SER A 102 16.94 -3.11 -17.91
N ILE A 103 17.92 -3.60 -17.16
CA ILE A 103 18.21 -3.13 -15.79
C ILE A 103 18.41 -1.60 -15.72
N ASP A 104 19.00 -1.00 -16.76
CA ASP A 104 19.20 0.46 -16.84
C ASP A 104 17.87 1.25 -16.86
N SER A 105 16.77 0.61 -17.23
CA SER A 105 15.43 1.22 -17.25
C SER A 105 14.76 1.25 -15.87
N PHE A 106 15.38 0.70 -14.84
CA PHE A 106 14.91 0.69 -13.45
C PHE A 106 15.55 1.79 -12.59
N GLU A 107 16.12 2.83 -13.22
CA GLU A 107 16.69 3.98 -12.50
C GLU A 107 15.58 4.85 -11.90
N SER A 108 15.66 5.08 -10.59
CA SER A 108 14.73 5.95 -9.87
C SER A 108 15.23 7.39 -9.84
N THR A 109 14.44 8.32 -10.34
CA THR A 109 14.71 9.76 -10.30
C THR A 109 14.73 10.27 -8.85
N LEU A 110 13.98 9.62 -7.95
CA LEU A 110 13.90 10.00 -6.54
C LEU A 110 15.22 9.74 -5.81
N THR A 111 15.90 8.65 -6.13
CA THR A 111 17.17 8.26 -5.47
C THR A 111 18.40 8.53 -6.33
N GLY A 112 18.23 8.79 -7.62
CA GLY A 112 19.32 8.92 -8.59
C GLY A 112 20.13 7.64 -8.74
N SER A 113 19.49 6.48 -8.56
CA SER A 113 20.17 5.18 -8.56
C SER A 113 19.31 4.10 -9.20
N GLY A 114 19.97 3.18 -9.91
CA GLY A 114 19.37 1.94 -10.39
C GLY A 114 19.11 0.93 -9.28
N ILE A 115 18.59 -0.23 -9.68
CA ILE A 115 18.41 -1.40 -8.81
C ILE A 115 19.66 -2.28 -8.81
N SER A 116 19.73 -3.20 -7.84
CA SER A 116 20.80 -4.20 -7.82
C SER A 116 20.58 -5.30 -8.85
N ASP A 117 21.66 -5.98 -9.26
CA ASP A 117 21.57 -7.17 -10.12
C ASP A 117 20.70 -8.27 -9.49
N GLU A 118 20.72 -8.38 -8.16
CA GLU A 118 19.91 -9.35 -7.43
C GLU A 118 18.41 -9.04 -7.55
N ASP A 119 18.04 -7.75 -7.46
CA ASP A 119 16.65 -7.33 -7.60
C ASP A 119 16.15 -7.47 -9.04
N TYR A 120 17.02 -7.20 -10.03
CA TYR A 120 16.68 -7.43 -11.42
C TYR A 120 16.52 -8.93 -11.73
N CYS A 121 17.40 -9.79 -11.19
CA CYS A 121 17.25 -11.25 -11.28
C CYS A 121 15.94 -11.72 -10.63
N HIS A 122 15.54 -11.11 -9.51
CA HIS A 122 14.24 -11.38 -8.90
C HIS A 122 13.07 -10.99 -9.83
N ALA A 123 13.11 -9.83 -10.47
CA ALA A 123 12.10 -9.42 -11.45
C ALA A 123 11.98 -10.42 -12.61
N GLN A 124 13.12 -10.88 -13.15
CA GLN A 124 13.16 -11.91 -14.19
C GLN A 124 12.57 -13.24 -13.68
N THR A 125 12.84 -13.61 -12.43
CA THR A 125 12.28 -14.82 -11.82
C THR A 125 10.76 -14.72 -11.72
N VAL A 126 10.23 -13.58 -11.27
CA VAL A 126 8.78 -13.30 -11.22
C VAL A 126 8.17 -13.36 -12.62
N TRP A 127 8.78 -12.70 -13.59
CA TRP A 127 8.34 -12.71 -14.99
C TRP A 127 8.19 -14.12 -15.54
N ASN A 128 9.22 -14.95 -15.35
CA ASN A 128 9.23 -16.34 -15.83
C ASN A 128 8.28 -17.24 -15.04
N TYR A 129 8.18 -17.06 -13.72
CA TYR A 129 7.34 -17.89 -12.86
C TYR A 129 5.86 -17.74 -13.19
N PHE A 130 5.41 -16.51 -13.45
CA PHE A 130 4.03 -16.23 -13.86
C PHE A 130 3.80 -16.37 -15.37
N ASN A 131 4.84 -16.70 -16.15
CA ASN A 131 4.80 -16.80 -17.61
C ASN A 131 4.18 -15.55 -18.26
N LEU A 132 4.64 -14.38 -17.80
CA LEU A 132 4.12 -13.08 -18.23
C LEU A 132 4.58 -12.76 -19.65
N LYS A 133 3.66 -12.18 -20.42
CA LYS A 133 3.90 -11.90 -21.84
C LYS A 133 4.22 -10.45 -22.11
N ASN A 134 3.75 -9.53 -21.29
CA ASN A 134 3.94 -8.10 -21.49
C ASN A 134 4.01 -7.33 -20.17
N MET A 135 4.37 -6.06 -20.24
CA MET A 135 4.48 -5.20 -19.06
C MET A 135 3.15 -4.94 -18.36
N GLY A 136 2.01 -5.00 -19.06
CA GLY A 136 0.67 -5.01 -18.46
C GLY A 136 0.47 -6.17 -17.50
N GLU A 137 0.76 -7.39 -17.96
CA GLU A 137 0.69 -8.60 -17.15
C GLU A 137 1.72 -8.60 -16.01
N TYR A 138 2.81 -7.84 -16.11
CA TYR A 138 3.76 -7.60 -14.99
C TYR A 138 3.28 -6.56 -13.99
N HIS A 139 2.59 -5.53 -14.46
CA HIS A 139 2.04 -4.45 -13.62
C HIS A 139 1.00 -4.96 -12.63
N ASP A 140 0.03 -5.76 -13.11
CA ASP A 140 -1.08 -6.24 -12.31
C ASP A 140 -0.64 -7.01 -11.04
N PRO A 141 0.20 -8.06 -11.12
CA PRO A 141 0.66 -8.78 -9.94
C PRO A 141 1.56 -7.90 -9.06
N TYR A 142 2.36 -6.98 -9.62
CA TYR A 142 3.17 -6.05 -8.85
C TYR A 142 2.30 -5.17 -7.94
N VAL A 143 1.35 -4.43 -8.53
CA VAL A 143 0.45 -3.53 -7.78
C VAL A 143 -0.42 -4.32 -6.82
N LYS A 144 -0.93 -5.47 -7.26
CA LYS A 144 -1.74 -6.35 -6.40
C LYS A 144 -0.94 -6.82 -5.19
N CYS A 145 0.32 -7.22 -5.34
CA CYS A 145 1.16 -7.64 -4.23
C CYS A 145 1.40 -6.51 -3.23
N ASP A 146 1.76 -5.31 -3.69
CA ASP A 146 1.99 -4.16 -2.81
C ASP A 146 0.75 -3.83 -1.96
N VAL A 147 -0.44 -3.82 -2.58
CA VAL A 147 -1.71 -3.56 -1.88
C VAL A 147 -2.01 -4.66 -0.85
N LEU A 148 -1.87 -5.92 -1.21
CA LEU A 148 -2.21 -7.05 -0.32
C LEU A 148 -1.21 -7.18 0.83
N GLN A 149 0.09 -6.96 0.57
CA GLN A 149 1.12 -6.91 1.62
C GLN A 149 0.81 -5.79 2.62
N LEU A 150 0.49 -4.59 2.13
CA LEU A 150 0.12 -3.48 3.01
C LEU A 150 -1.15 -3.80 3.82
N ALA A 151 -2.14 -4.46 3.20
CA ALA A 151 -3.35 -4.90 3.90
C ALA A 151 -3.05 -5.89 5.02
N ASP A 152 -2.24 -6.92 4.77
CA ASP A 152 -1.80 -7.87 5.80
C ASP A 152 -1.01 -7.17 6.91
N VAL A 153 -0.07 -6.29 6.55
CA VAL A 153 0.70 -5.49 7.51
C VAL A 153 -0.22 -4.69 8.42
N PHE A 154 -1.16 -3.96 7.84
CA PHE A 154 -2.02 -3.06 8.57
C PHE A 154 -3.06 -3.81 9.41
N GLU A 155 -3.60 -4.93 8.93
CA GLU A 155 -4.49 -5.80 9.72
C GLU A 155 -3.77 -6.42 10.93
N ASN A 156 -2.50 -6.80 10.80
CA ASN A 156 -1.70 -7.24 11.93
C ASN A 156 -1.46 -6.09 12.94
N PHE A 157 -1.14 -4.88 12.46
CA PHE A 157 -1.02 -3.70 13.31
C PHE A 157 -2.33 -3.38 14.06
N ARG A 158 -3.47 -3.45 13.37
CA ARG A 158 -4.79 -3.25 13.95
C ARG A 158 -5.10 -4.26 15.06
N LYS A 159 -4.79 -5.54 14.85
CA LYS A 159 -4.92 -6.60 15.87
C LYS A 159 -4.02 -6.33 17.09
N LEU A 160 -2.79 -5.85 16.88
CA LEU A 160 -1.89 -5.47 17.96
C LEU A 160 -2.45 -4.29 18.77
N CYS A 161 -2.97 -3.26 18.11
CA CYS A 161 -3.59 -2.10 18.78
C CYS A 161 -4.79 -2.54 19.64
N GLN A 162 -5.64 -3.41 19.08
CA GLN A 162 -6.78 -3.98 19.80
C GLN A 162 -6.31 -4.83 20.99
N HIS A 163 -5.25 -5.61 20.85
CA HIS A 163 -4.76 -6.49 21.92
C HIS A 163 -4.14 -5.71 23.09
N TYR A 164 -3.25 -4.75 22.81
CA TYR A 164 -2.50 -4.04 23.85
C TYR A 164 -3.24 -2.82 24.41
N TYR A 165 -3.99 -2.10 23.58
CA TYR A 165 -4.67 -0.88 23.98
C TYR A 165 -6.20 -1.04 24.03
N GLY A 166 -6.76 -2.10 23.45
CA GLY A 166 -8.20 -2.25 23.29
C GLY A 166 -8.82 -1.10 22.49
N LEU A 167 -8.06 -0.56 21.55
CA LEU A 167 -8.45 0.52 20.65
C LEU A 167 -8.29 0.03 19.22
N ASP A 168 -9.23 0.44 18.37
CA ASP A 168 -9.12 0.23 16.94
C ASP A 168 -8.45 1.46 16.30
N CYS A 169 -7.23 1.26 15.79
CA CYS A 169 -6.39 2.35 15.28
C CYS A 169 -7.00 3.07 14.08
N VAL A 170 -7.89 2.42 13.31
CA VAL A 170 -8.55 3.06 12.15
C VAL A 170 -9.45 4.25 12.53
N HIS A 171 -9.78 4.40 13.81
CA HIS A 171 -10.56 5.53 14.32
C HIS A 171 -9.70 6.72 14.76
N LEU A 172 -8.37 6.59 14.81
CA LEU A 172 -7.48 7.57 15.46
C LEU A 172 -6.53 8.30 14.49
N PHE A 173 -6.62 7.98 13.20
CA PHE A 173 -5.97 8.61 12.02
C PHE A 173 -4.44 8.69 12.01
N THR A 174 -3.75 8.64 13.14
CA THR A 174 -2.28 8.76 13.27
C THR A 174 -1.75 7.98 14.47
N ALA A 175 -0.45 7.63 14.46
CA ALA A 175 0.23 7.02 15.60
C ALA A 175 0.24 7.90 16.87
N PRO A 176 0.51 9.22 16.81
CA PRO A 176 0.38 10.10 17.98
C PRO A 176 -1.05 10.16 18.53
N GLY A 177 -2.07 10.19 17.66
CA GLY A 177 -3.47 10.14 18.05
C GLY A 177 -3.84 8.83 18.77
N LEU A 178 -3.30 7.70 18.28
CA LEU A 178 -3.39 6.42 18.97
C LEU A 178 -2.73 6.45 20.34
N ALA A 179 -1.48 6.93 20.44
CA ALA A 179 -0.75 6.99 21.71
C ALA A 179 -1.47 7.85 22.76
N TRP A 180 -2.02 8.99 22.35
CA TRP A 180 -2.78 9.89 23.22
C TRP A 180 -4.08 9.29 23.76
N GLN A 181 -4.82 8.57 22.91
CA GLN A 181 -6.03 7.86 23.35
C GLN A 181 -5.69 6.66 24.23
N SER A 182 -4.62 5.94 23.91
CA SER A 182 -4.10 4.87 24.75
C SER A 182 -3.71 5.39 26.13
N SER A 183 -3.07 6.57 26.23
CA SER A 183 -2.67 7.13 27.52
C SER A 183 -3.88 7.44 28.41
N PHE A 184 -4.94 8.02 27.87
CA PHE A 184 -6.16 8.29 28.65
C PHE A 184 -6.86 7.03 29.15
N LYS A 185 -6.81 5.96 28.36
CA LYS A 185 -7.41 4.68 28.75
C LYS A 185 -6.60 3.95 29.83
N MET A 186 -5.29 4.22 29.90
CA MET A 186 -4.38 3.59 30.86
C MET A 186 -4.22 4.38 32.17
N THR A 187 -4.73 5.61 32.23
CA THR A 187 -4.81 6.40 33.45
C THR A 187 -6.16 6.18 34.12
N ASP A 188 -6.14 5.60 35.32
CA ASP A 188 -7.27 5.58 36.27
C ASP A 188 -7.53 6.97 36.88
#